data_AF-A0A0B1P2W8-F1
#
_entry.id   AF-A0A0B1P2W8-F1
#
_cell.length_a   1.000
_cell.length_b   1.000
_cell.length_c   1.000
_cell.angle_alpha   90.00
_cell.angle_beta   90.00
_cell.angle_gamma   90.00
#
_symmetry.space_group_name_H-M   'P 1'
#
loop_
_entity.id
_entity.type
_entity.pdbx_description
1 polymer ?
#
loop_
_entity_poly.entity_id
_entity_poly.type
_entity_poly.pdbx_seq_one_letter_code
_entity_poly.pdbx_strand_id
1 'polypeptide(L)'
;MHTENDCKALTKCKNCGGPHRSDSHKCLARPTRSGGPTKEQLKTFRTVGEREYQAVARAKAAEQKALASEDNILIWVGWCSGMSSGPVFQVESG
;
A
#
# COMPACT_ATOMS: atom_id res chain seq x y z
N MET A 1 -14.19 48.15 -20.62
CA MET A 1 -14.91 47.30 -19.65
C MET A 1 -15.55 46.15 -20.41
N HIS A 2 -14.87 44.99 -20.51
CA HIS A 2 -15.52 43.79 -21.05
C HIS A 2 -16.35 43.19 -19.92
N THR A 3 -17.66 43.10 -20.12
CA THR A 3 -18.59 42.44 -19.22
C THR A 3 -18.20 40.97 -19.13
N GLU A 4 -17.61 40.56 -18.00
CA GLU A 4 -17.14 39.18 -17.73
C GLU A 4 -18.26 38.12 -17.82
N ASN A 5 -19.51 38.55 -18.00
CA ASN A 5 -20.64 37.67 -18.22
C ASN A 5 -20.71 37.08 -19.65
N ASP A 6 -20.12 37.74 -20.66
CA ASP A 6 -20.18 37.30 -22.06
C ASP A 6 -18.86 36.73 -22.61
N CYS A 7 -17.85 36.61 -21.74
CA CYS A 7 -16.53 36.11 -22.16
C CYS A 7 -16.58 34.58 -22.34
N LYS A 8 -16.92 34.12 -23.56
CA LYS A 8 -16.61 32.76 -24.02
C LYS A 8 -15.10 32.59 -23.89
N ALA A 9 -14.66 31.75 -22.96
CA ALA A 9 -13.23 31.51 -22.78
C ALA A 9 -12.59 31.08 -24.12
N LEU A 10 -11.42 31.64 -24.44
CA LEU A 10 -10.67 31.35 -25.68
C LEU A 10 -10.44 29.84 -25.90
N THR A 11 -10.46 29.06 -24.82
CA THR A 11 -10.32 27.60 -24.83
C THR A 11 -11.47 26.97 -24.05
N LYS A 12 -11.94 25.82 -24.52
CA LYS A 12 -12.98 25.02 -23.84
C LYS A 12 -12.41 24.45 -22.54
N CYS A 13 -13.26 24.33 -21.52
CA CYS A 13 -12.90 23.65 -20.28
C CYS A 13 -12.44 22.22 -20.59
N LYS A 14 -11.25 21.82 -20.13
CA LYS A 14 -10.75 20.45 -20.35
C LYS A 14 -11.54 19.39 -19.56
N ASN A 15 -12.17 19.79 -18.46
CA ASN A 15 -12.83 18.86 -17.54
C ASN A 15 -14.30 18.63 -17.88
N CYS A 16 -15.00 19.61 -18.45
CA CYS A 16 -16.43 19.49 -18.80
C CYS A 16 -16.77 19.88 -20.25
N GLY A 17 -15.81 20.33 -21.05
CA GLY A 17 -16.05 20.79 -22.43
C GLY A 17 -16.81 22.11 -22.57
N GLY A 18 -17.21 22.73 -21.45
CA GLY A 18 -18.02 23.95 -21.42
C GLY A 18 -17.28 25.22 -21.89
N PRO A 19 -18.02 26.29 -22.26
CA PRO A 19 -17.49 27.55 -22.79
C PRO A 19 -16.94 28.48 -21.69
N HIS A 20 -16.16 27.93 -20.77
CA HIS A 20 -15.52 28.64 -19.68
C HIS A 20 -14.19 27.94 -19.33
N ARG A 21 -13.36 28.53 -18.47
CA ARG A 21 -12.13 27.87 -17.99
C ARG A 21 -12.41 26.82 -16.91
N SER A 22 -11.50 25.86 -16.74
CA SER A 22 -11.66 24.75 -15.77
C SER A 22 -11.70 25.21 -14.30
N ASP A 23 -11.05 26.33 -14.00
CA ASP A 23 -11.00 27.00 -12.69
C ASP A 23 -12.24 27.88 -12.43
N SER A 24 -13.06 28.15 -13.45
CA SER A 24 -14.28 28.95 -13.31
C SER A 24 -15.28 28.30 -12.33
N HIS A 25 -15.96 29.12 -11.53
CA HIS A 25 -17.10 28.68 -10.70
C HIS A 25 -18.25 28.10 -11.52
N LYS A 26 -18.32 28.41 -12.83
CA LYS A 26 -19.31 27.88 -13.76
C LYS A 26 -19.05 26.42 -14.15
N CYS A 27 -17.86 25.88 -13.86
CA CYS A 27 -17.49 24.51 -14.20
C CYS A 27 -18.11 23.50 -13.23
N LEU A 28 -19.02 22.66 -13.72
CA LEU A 28 -19.63 21.58 -12.90
C LEU A 28 -18.61 20.53 -12.44
N ALA A 29 -17.53 20.34 -13.20
CA ALA A 29 -16.43 19.45 -12.82
C ALA A 29 -15.45 20.10 -11.83
N ARG A 30 -15.60 21.39 -11.53
CA ARG A 30 -14.80 22.04 -10.49
C ARG A 30 -15.24 21.47 -9.14
N PRO A 31 -14.29 21.03 -8.30
CA PRO A 31 -14.61 20.61 -6.94
C PRO A 31 -15.38 21.71 -6.20
N THR A 32 -16.56 21.35 -5.68
CA THR A 32 -17.42 22.27 -4.93
C THR A 32 -16.85 22.64 -3.56
N ARG A 33 -15.91 21.82 -3.04
CA ARG A 33 -15.18 22.14 -1.80
C ARG A 33 -14.18 23.26 -2.05
N SER A 34 -14.48 24.44 -1.53
CA SER A 34 -13.48 25.48 -1.32
C SER A 34 -12.55 25.06 -0.18
N GLY A 35 -11.29 24.80 -0.50
CA GLY A 35 -10.23 24.52 0.48
C GLY A 35 -9.85 23.06 0.64
N GLY A 36 -8.58 22.84 1.01
CA GLY A 36 -8.03 21.52 1.32
C GLY A 36 -8.62 20.89 2.59
N PRO A 37 -8.22 19.68 2.94
CA PRO A 37 -8.59 19.06 4.21
C PRO A 37 -8.06 19.89 5.38
N THR A 38 -8.82 19.97 6.48
CA THR A 38 -8.35 20.65 7.69
C THR A 38 -7.20 19.90 8.34
N LYS A 39 -6.41 20.57 9.17
CA LYS A 39 -5.27 19.95 9.87
C LYS A 39 -5.71 18.74 10.71
N GLU A 40 -6.89 18.82 11.31
CA GLU A 40 -7.51 17.78 12.11
C GLU A 40 -7.88 16.58 11.23
N GLN A 41 -8.48 16.81 10.06
CA GLN A 41 -8.78 15.74 9.09
C GLN A 41 -7.50 15.03 8.62
N LEU A 42 -6.45 15.80 8.33
CA LEU A 42 -5.14 15.23 7.95
C LEU A 42 -4.52 14.38 9.06
N LYS A 43 -4.64 14.80 10.32
CA LYS A 43 -4.20 13.99 11.47
C LYS A 43 -4.97 12.67 11.54
N THR A 44 -6.30 12.71 11.40
CA THR A 44 -7.12 11.50 11.41
C THR A 44 -6.74 10.54 10.29
N PHE A 45 -6.56 11.03 9.06
CA PHE A 45 -6.12 10.19 7.94
C PHE A 45 -4.75 9.56 8.20
N ARG A 46 -3.80 10.31 8.77
CA ARG A 46 -2.49 9.79 9.14
C ARG A 46 -2.59 8.70 10.21
N THR A 47 -3.36 8.92 11.27
CA THR A 47 -3.50 7.95 12.37
C THR A 47 -4.19 6.67 11.93
N VAL A 48 -5.27 6.77 11.14
CA VAL A 48 -5.98 5.60 10.61
C VAL A 48 -5.06 4.82 9.67
N GLY A 49 -4.41 5.51 8.72
CA GLY A 49 -3.49 4.87 7.78
C GLY A 49 -2.29 4.21 8.46
N GLU A 50 -1.71 4.85 9.48
CA GLU A 50 -0.60 4.30 10.25
C GLU A 50 -0.99 2.98 10.95
N ARG A 51 -2.20 2.92 11.52
CA ARG A 51 -2.70 1.70 12.18
C ARG A 51 -2.83 0.54 11.20
N GLU A 52 -3.40 0.80 10.03
CA GLU A 52 -3.56 -0.22 8.97
C GLU A 52 -2.19 -0.68 8.46
N TYR A 53 -1.29 0.26 8.22
CA TYR A 53 0.07 -0.05 7.77
C TYR A 53 0.83 -0.93 8.78
N GLN A 54 0.75 -0.60 10.07
CA GLN A 54 1.38 -1.40 11.13
C GLN A 54 0.79 -2.80 11.23
N ALA A 55 -0.53 -2.96 11.06
CA ALA A 55 -1.17 -4.27 11.07
C ALA A 55 -0.65 -5.15 9.92
N VAL A 56 -0.57 -4.58 8.71
CA VAL A 56 -0.03 -5.28 7.53
C VAL A 56 1.45 -5.61 7.72
N ALA A 57 2.25 -4.68 8.25
CA ALA A 57 3.66 -4.91 8.51
C ALA A 57 3.89 -6.04 9.52
N ARG A 58 3.09 -6.10 10.58
CA ARG A 58 3.14 -7.19 11.57
C ARG A 58 2.74 -8.53 10.97
N ALA A 59 1.68 -8.56 10.16
CA ALA A 59 1.25 -9.78 9.47
C ALA A 59 2.37 -10.32 8.56
N LYS A 60 2.96 -9.46 7.71
CA LYS A 60 4.09 -9.84 6.85
C LYS A 60 5.30 -10.34 7.63
N ALA A 61 5.61 -9.70 8.76
CA ALA A 61 6.71 -10.13 9.62
C ALA A 61 6.41 -11.50 10.28
N ALA A 62 5.15 -11.78 10.64
CA ALA A 62 4.75 -13.07 11.17
C ALA A 62 4.83 -14.18 10.11
N GLU A 63 4.37 -13.90 8.89
CA GLU A 63 4.50 -14.81 7.74
C GLU A 63 5.97 -15.17 7.48
N GLN A 64 6.85 -14.17 7.39
CA GLN A 64 8.28 -14.41 7.18
C GLN A 64 8.92 -15.24 8.30
N LYS A 65 8.50 -15.02 9.55
CA LYS A 65 8.97 -15.84 10.69
C LYS A 65 8.46 -17.27 10.62
N ALA A 66 7.21 -17.47 10.20
CA ALA A 66 6.65 -18.80 10.01
C ALA A 66 7.41 -19.56 8.91
N LEU A 67 7.62 -18.94 7.75
CA LEU A 67 8.41 -19.53 6.66
C LEU A 67 9.84 -19.87 7.10
N ALA A 68 10.51 -18.97 7.80
CA ALA A 68 11.85 -19.24 8.32
C ALA A 68 11.86 -20.39 9.35
N SER A 69 10.80 -20.55 10.13
CA SER A 69 10.66 -21.69 11.05
C SER A 69 10.39 -23.00 10.31
N GLU A 70 9.58 -22.99 9.26
CA GLU A 70 9.31 -24.16 8.41
C GLU A 70 10.57 -24.60 7.68
N ASP A 71 11.34 -23.67 7.11
CA ASP A 71 12.62 -23.94 6.48
C ASP A 71 13.62 -24.53 7.47
N ASN A 72 13.68 -24.00 8.70
CA ASN A 72 14.56 -24.54 9.74
C ASN A 72 14.17 -25.97 10.14
N ILE A 73 12.86 -26.23 10.28
CA ILE A 73 12.34 -27.57 10.58
C ILE A 73 12.64 -28.53 9.42
N LEU A 74 12.44 -28.12 8.17
CA LEU A 74 12.72 -28.92 6.98
C LEU A 74 14.21 -29.30 6.90
N ILE A 75 15.10 -28.33 7.13
CA ILE A 75 16.56 -28.54 7.17
C ILE A 75 16.92 -29.53 8.30
N TRP A 76 16.35 -29.35 9.48
CA TRP A 76 16.62 -30.21 10.63
C TRP A 76 16.13 -31.65 10.41
N VAL A 77 14.91 -31.82 9.90
CA VAL A 77 14.35 -33.15 9.57
C VAL A 77 15.17 -33.83 8.48
N GLY A 78 15.61 -33.08 7.46
CA GLY A 78 16.51 -33.58 6.42
C GLY A 78 17.84 -34.07 6.99
N TRP A 79 18.44 -33.31 7.91
CA TRP A 79 19.66 -33.71 8.60
C TRP A 79 19.45 -34.98 9.44
N CYS A 80 18.41 -35.03 10.27
CA CYS A 80 18.09 -36.22 11.07
C CYS A 80 17.85 -37.48 10.22
N SER A 81 17.22 -37.33 9.05
CA SER A 81 16.99 -38.43 8.10
C SER A 81 18.28 -38.88 7.40
N GLY A 82 19.19 -37.94 7.10
CA GLY A 82 20.53 -38.26 6.58
C GLY A 82 21.43 -38.95 7.60
N MET A 83 21.31 -38.58 8.88
CA MET A 83 22.11 -39.17 9.98
C MET A 83 21.68 -40.60 10.33
N SER A 84 20.42 -40.94 10.08
CA SER A 84 19.89 -42.32 10.25
C SER A 84 20.28 -43.26 9.10
N SER A 85 20.93 -42.74 8.05
CA SER A 85 21.40 -43.51 6.88
C SER A 85 22.92 -43.74 6.86
N GLY A 86 23.65 -43.35 7.93
CA GLY A 86 25.09 -43.58 8.04
C GLY A 86 25.44 -45.07 8.22
N PRO A 87 26.63 -45.54 7.78
CA PRO A 87 26.98 -46.95 7.84
C PRO A 87 26.93 -47.43 9.30
N VAL A 88 26.22 -48.55 9.52
CA VAL A 88 26.26 -49.32 10.77
C VAL A 88 27.74 -49.63 11.04
N PHE A 89 28.34 -48.92 11.98
CA PHE A 89 29.68 -49.25 12.45
C PHE A 89 29.54 -50.53 13.27
N GLN A 90 29.83 -51.67 12.63
CA GLN A 90 29.89 -52.96 13.31
C GLN A 90 31.01 -52.88 14.34
N VAL A 91 30.63 -52.85 15.62
CA VAL A 91 31.59 -52.98 16.72
C VAL A 91 32.05 -54.44 16.74
N GLU A 92 33.15 -54.74 16.06
CA GLU A 92 33.85 -56.00 16.28
C GLU A 92 34.51 -55.92 17.66
N SER A 93 34.01 -56.75 18.56
CA SER A 93 34.58 -56.96 19.89
C SER A 93 35.75 -57.94 19.74
N GLY A 94 36.95 -57.49 20.10
CA GLY A 94 38.16 -58.30 20.25
C GLY A 94 38.92 -57.88 21.50
#